data_AF-A0A1I2WHT0-F1
#
_entry.id   AF-A0A1I2WHT0-F1
#
_cell.length_a   1.000
_cell.length_b   1.000
_cell.length_c   1.000
_cell.angle_alpha   90.00
_cell.angle_beta   90.00
_cell.angle_gamma   90.00
#
_symmetry.space_group_name_H-M   'P 1'
#
loop_
_entity.id
_entity.type
_entity.pdbx_description
1 polymer ?
#
loop_
_entity_poly.entity_id
_entity_poly.type
_entity_poly.pdbx_seq_one_letter_code
_entity_poly.pdbx_strand_id
1 'polypeptide(L)' 'MTTNTAACASCRFFDDHKLNGAAAAGDEGLCRFNPPVSQPEPQSPGLWPVVASKDWCGQFTTAMTAAE' A
#
# COMPACT_ATOMS: atom_id res chain seq x y z
N MET A 1 -14.99 11.16 20.48
CA MET A 1 -15.09 10.18 19.38
C MET A 1 -13.71 10.07 18.78
N THR A 2 -13.06 8.92 18.90
CA THR A 2 -11.76 8.68 18.25
C THR A 2 -12.07 8.37 16.79
N THR A 3 -12.02 9.38 15.92
CA THR A 3 -12.08 9.16 14.47
C THR A 3 -10.81 8.45 14.05
N ASN A 4 -10.84 7.13 14.09
CA ASN A 4 -9.80 6.30 13.50
C ASN A 4 -10.07 6.28 11.99
N THR A 5 -9.62 7.33 11.28
CA THR A 5 -9.69 7.38 9.81
C THR A 5 -8.70 6.39 9.24
N ALA A 6 -9.11 5.12 9.17
CA ALA A 6 -8.35 4.07 8.51
C ALA A 6 -8.23 4.42 7.03
N ALA A 7 -7.05 4.87 6.64
CA ALA A 7 -6.70 5.26 5.27
C ALA A 7 -5.24 4.88 5.02
N CYS A 8 -4.91 4.55 3.77
CA CYS A 8 -3.57 4.18 3.36
C CYS A 8 -2.53 5.22 3.78
N ALA A 9 -2.76 6.52 3.57
CA ALA A 9 -1.82 7.57 3.97
C ALA A 9 -1.51 7.65 5.47
N SER A 10 -2.31 7.02 6.33
CA SER A 10 -2.06 6.91 7.78
C SER A 10 -1.65 5.51 8.21
N CYS A 11 -1.55 4.56 7.28
CA CYS A 11 -1.21 3.16 7.54
C CYS A 11 0.30 2.95 7.41
N ARG A 12 0.89 2.19 8.34
CA ARG A 12 2.33 1.85 8.35
C ARG A 12 2.80 1.11 7.10
N PHE A 13 1.89 0.44 6.40
CA PHE A 13 2.18 -0.34 5.20
C PHE A 13 2.02 0.46 3.89
N PHE A 14 1.70 1.75 3.95
CA PHE A 14 1.67 2.58 2.76
C PHE A 14 3.08 3.05 2.39
N ASP A 15 3.42 2.94 1.11
CA ASP A 15 4.70 3.37 0.55
C ASP A 15 4.44 4.30 -0.64
N ASP A 16 4.63 5.60 -0.44
CA ASP A 16 4.41 6.66 -1.43
C ASP A 16 5.67 7.00 -2.24
N HIS A 17 6.84 6.44 -1.89
CA HIS A 17 8.10 6.87 -2.49
C HIS A 17 8.32 6.32 -3.89
N LYS A 18 7.85 5.10 -4.17
CA LYS A 18 8.00 4.42 -5.47
C LYS A 18 6.83 3.50 -5.72
N LEU A 19 6.27 3.57 -6.93
CA LEU A 19 5.34 2.56 -7.44
C LEU A 19 6.12 1.37 -8.02
N ASN A 20 5.47 0.56 -8.84
CA ASN A 20 6.02 -0.58 -9.56
C ASN A 20 7.05 -0.19 -10.64
N GLY A 21 8.14 0.48 -10.25
CA GLY A 21 9.19 1.00 -11.14
C GLY A 21 8.96 2.41 -11.66
N ALA A 22 7.87 3.08 -11.24
CA ALA A 22 7.52 4.44 -11.64
C ALA A 22 7.41 5.39 -10.44
N ALA A 23 7.47 6.70 -10.71
CA ALA A 23 7.09 7.72 -9.74
C ALA A 23 5.56 7.81 -9.64
N ALA A 24 5.05 8.17 -8.47
CA ALA A 24 3.63 8.50 -8.30
C ALA A 24 3.29 9.78 -9.10
N ALA A 25 2.09 9.81 -9.70
CA ALA A 25 1.60 10.98 -10.44
C ALA A 25 0.73 11.90 -9.58
N GLY A 26 0.25 11.43 -8.43
CA GLY A 26 -0.57 12.16 -7.49
C GLY A 26 -0.44 11.58 -6.08
N ASP A 27 -1.56 11.24 -5.46
CA ASP A 27 -1.63 10.69 -4.10
C ASP A 27 -1.56 9.15 -4.06
N GLU A 28 -1.17 8.51 -5.17
CA GLU A 28 -0.97 7.07 -5.24
C GLU A 28 0.27 6.62 -4.47
N GLY A 29 0.16 5.44 -3.85
CA GLY A 29 1.28 4.68 -3.30
C GLY A 29 1.01 3.18 -3.40
N LEU A 30 1.86 2.39 -2.77
CA LEU A 30 1.72 0.93 -2.70
C LEU A 30 1.17 0.50 -1.34
N CYS A 31 0.21 -0.43 -1.36
CA CYS A 31 -0.23 -1.11 -0.13
C CYS A 31 0.67 -2.34 0.13
N ARG A 32 1.63 -2.22 1.05
CA ARG A 32 2.59 -3.29 1.38
C ARG A 32 2.05 -4.39 2.29
N PHE A 33 0.82 -4.23 2.81
CA PHE A 33 0.16 -5.30 3.56
C PHE A 33 -0.32 -6.42 2.62
N ASN A 34 -0.82 -6.05 1.45
CA ASN A 34 -1.25 -7.02 0.44
C ASN A 34 -0.05 -7.37 -0.45
N PRO A 35 0.34 -8.65 -0.56
CA PRO A 35 1.51 -9.06 -1.34
C PRO A 35 1.34 -8.74 -2.83
N PRO A 36 2.43 -8.74 -3.62
CA PRO A 36 2.38 -8.55 -5.06
C PRO A 36 1.43 -9.53 -5.75
N VAL A 37 0.68 -9.02 -6.72
CA VAL A 37 -0.28 -9.79 -7.51
C VAL A 37 0.41 -10.31 -8.77
N SER A 38 0.21 -11.59 -9.06
CA SER A 38 0.68 -12.24 -10.28
C SER A 38 0.20 -11.50 -11.53
N GLN A 39 1.09 -11.35 -12.52
CA GLN A 39 0.78 -10.65 -13.75
C GLN A 39 0.28 -11.62 -14.84
N PRO A 40 -0.54 -11.14 -15.79
CA PRO A 40 -1.02 -11.97 -16.90
C PRO A 40 0.11 -12.48 -17.80
N GLU A 41 1.21 -11.72 -17.91
CA GLU A 41 2.35 -12.11 -18.71
C GLU A 41 3.18 -13.20 -18.02
N PRO A 42 3.50 -14.31 -18.72
CA PRO A 42 4.34 -15.36 -18.16
C PRO A 42 5.69 -14.80 -17.71
N GLN A 43 6.17 -15.25 -16.55
CA GLN A 43 7.48 -14.89 -15.99
C GLN A 43 7.66 -13.41 -15.62
N SER A 44 6.65 -12.55 -15.78
CA SER A 44 6.69 -11.18 -15.26
C SER A 44 6.64 -11.15 -13.73
N PRO A 45 7.39 -10.24 -13.08
CA PRO A 45 7.35 -10.12 -11.62
C PRO A 45 5.96 -9.69 -11.15
N GLY A 46 5.56 -10.12 -9.96
CA GLY A 46 4.32 -9.65 -9.34
C GLY A 46 4.38 -8.16 -9.04
N LEU A 47 3.23 -7.49 -9.15
CA LEU A 47 3.12 -6.05 -8.89
C LEU A 47 2.41 -5.79 -7.57
N TRP A 48 2.94 -4.87 -6.78
CA TRP A 48 2.25 -4.41 -5.58
C TRP A 48 0.97 -3.67 -5.96
N PRO A 49 -0.12 -3.81 -5.18
CA PRO A 49 -1.32 -3.03 -5.40
C PRO A 49 -1.04 -1.53 -5.26
N VAL A 50 -1.33 -0.78 -6.32
CA VAL A 50 -1.35 0.69 -6.30
C VAL A 50 -2.69 1.14 -5.71
N VAL A 51 -2.64 2.03 -4.73
CA VAL A 51 -3.80 2.54 -3.99
C VAL A 51 -3.70 4.05 -3.85
N ALA A 52 -4.84 4.72 -3.80
CA ALA A 52 -4.90 6.14 -3.45
C ALA A 52 -4.67 6.33 -1.95
N SER A 53 -4.24 7.53 -1.56
CA SER A 53 -3.94 7.86 -0.16
C SER A 53 -5.15 7.68 0.77
N LYS A 54 -6.36 7.78 0.23
CA LYS A 54 -7.63 7.66 0.98
C LYS A 54 -8.23 6.26 0.95
N ASP A 55 -7.63 5.32 0.22
CA ASP A 55 -8.14 3.95 0.14
C ASP A 55 -7.97 3.23 1.48
N TRP A 56 -8.74 2.14 1.62
CA TRP A 56 -8.65 1.25 2.77
C TRP A 56 -8.89 -0.20 2.33
N CYS A 57 -7.92 -1.07 2.61
CA CYS A 57 -7.95 -2.48 2.22
C CYS A 57 -8.57 -3.42 3.29
N GLY A 58 -9.18 -2.86 4.34
CA GLY A 58 -9.68 -3.64 5.49
C GLY A 58 -8.63 -3.89 6.59
N GLN A 59 -7.39 -3.43 6.39
CA GLN A 59 -6.27 -3.61 7.31
C GLN A 59 -5.64 -2.25 7.64
N PHE A 60 -5.29 -2.02 8.91
CA PHE A 60 -4.76 -0.74 9.36
C PHE A 60 -3.94 -0.92 10.64
N THR A 61 -2.73 -0.36 10.65
CA THR A 61 -1.95 -0.15 11.88
C THR A 61 -1.10 1.10 11.74
N THR A 62 -0.98 1.86 12.82
CA THR A 62 -0.01 2.95 12.97
C THR A 62 1.21 2.51 13.79
N ALA A 63 1.12 1.36 14.46
CA ALA A 63 2.16 0.89 15.34
C ALA A 63 3.30 0.26 14.53
N MET A 64 4.55 0.64 14.86
CA MET A 64 5.71 -0.21 14.61
C MET A 64 5.75 -1.24 15.74
N THR A 65 4.87 -2.24 15.72
CA THR A 65 5.04 -3.36 16.65
C THR A 65 6.25 -4.15 16.19
N ALA A 66 7.33 -4.09 16.99
CA ALA A 66 8.55 -4.84 16.78
C ALA A 66 8.28 -6.34 16.97
N ALA A 67 7.78 -6.99 15.93
CA ALA A 67 7.78 -8.43 15.73
C ALA A 67 7.42 -8.70 14.26
N GLU A 68 8.38 -8.50 13.37
CA GLU A 68 8.41 -9.10 12.03
C GLU A 68 9.78 -9.75 11.86
#